data_AF-A0A645CTR1-F1
#
_entry.id   AF-A0A645CTR1-F1
#
_cell.length_a   1.000
_cell.length_b   1.000
_cell.length_c   1.000
_cell.angle_alpha   90.00
_cell.angle_beta   90.00
_cell.angle_gamma   90.00
#
_symmetry.space_group_name_H-M   'P 1'
#
loop_
_entity.id
_entity.type
_entity.pdbx_description
1 polymer ?
#
loop_
_entity_poly.entity_id
_entity_poly.type
_entity_poly.pdbx_seq_one_letter_code
_entity_poly.pdbx_strand_id
1 'polypeptide(L)'
;MPADHFIRHSSGKNLFDFADVAIDDYNPVGDAAVEVPGFDTPIAPVSNVVDFAIAHWLEIECVRQCVERGVTPPVWRSANAPGGDEFNAKYLKKYKPLIKSL
;
A
#
# COMPACT_ATOMS: atom_id res chain seq x y z
N MET A 1 13.58 11.86 -13.67
CA MET A 1 13.70 11.28 -15.03
C MET A 1 13.23 12.29 -16.07
N PRO A 2 14.00 12.56 -17.14
CA PRO A 2 13.56 13.41 -18.26
C PRO A 2 12.26 12.91 -18.90
N ALA A 3 11.51 13.81 -19.55
CA ALA A 3 10.22 13.48 -20.19
C ALA A 3 10.37 12.52 -21.39
N ASP A 4 11.54 12.50 -22.02
CA ASP A 4 11.90 11.72 -23.22
C ASP A 4 12.66 10.43 -22.90
N HIS A 5 12.79 10.05 -21.62
CA HIS A 5 13.52 8.84 -21.23
C HIS A 5 12.78 7.56 -21.67
N PHE A 6 13.48 6.63 -22.32
CA PHE A 6 12.89 5.43 -22.96
C PHE A 6 12.10 4.50 -22.03
N ILE A 7 12.35 4.54 -20.72
CA ILE A 7 11.59 3.75 -19.72
C ILE A 7 10.22 4.34 -19.40
N ARG A 8 9.97 5.62 -19.75
CA ARG A 8 8.66 6.23 -19.55
C ARG A 8 7.66 5.53 -20.48
N HIS A 9 6.43 5.39 -19.99
CA HIS A 9 5.36 4.81 -20.79
C HIS A 9 5.16 5.63 -22.09
N SER A 10 4.87 4.95 -23.19
CA SER A 10 4.75 5.57 -24.53
C SER A 10 3.68 6.66 -24.63
N SER A 11 2.71 6.69 -23.71
CA SER A 11 1.72 7.76 -23.62
C SER A 11 2.25 9.08 -23.02
N GLY A 12 3.44 9.07 -22.42
CA GLY A 12 4.00 10.22 -21.69
C GLY A 12 3.30 10.56 -20.37
N LYS A 13 2.26 9.80 -19.99
CA LYS A 13 1.49 10.00 -18.76
C LYS A 13 2.10 9.26 -17.57
N ASN A 14 1.83 9.77 -16.37
CA ASN A 14 2.13 9.11 -15.09
C ASN A 14 0.94 8.27 -14.62
N LEU A 15 1.14 7.40 -13.64
CA LEU A 15 0.08 6.54 -13.09
C LEU A 15 -1.11 7.35 -12.55
N PHE A 16 -0.84 8.44 -11.83
CA PHE A 16 -1.87 9.29 -11.25
C PHE A 16 -2.76 10.00 -12.30
N ASP A 17 -2.30 10.13 -13.55
CA ASP A 17 -3.11 10.70 -14.64
C ASP A 17 -4.29 9.79 -15.04
N PHE A 18 -4.29 8.54 -14.57
CA PHE A 18 -5.34 7.54 -14.83
C PHE A 18 -6.16 7.19 -13.58
N ALA A 19 -5.83 7.75 -12.41
CA ALA A 19 -6.50 7.42 -11.16
C ALA A 19 -7.71 8.34 -10.95
N ASP A 20 -8.86 7.77 -10.55
CA ASP A 20 -10.02 8.56 -10.11
C ASP A 20 -9.72 9.35 -8.83
N VAL A 21 -8.90 8.75 -7.95
CA VAL A 21 -8.41 9.34 -6.71
C VAL A 21 -6.91 9.08 -6.62
N ALA A 22 -6.13 10.15 -6.53
CA ALA A 22 -4.70 10.10 -6.24
C ALA A 22 -4.47 10.67 -4.83
N ILE A 23 -3.77 9.92 -3.99
CA ILE A 23 -3.34 10.37 -2.67
C ILE A 23 -1.86 10.70 -2.78
N ASP A 24 -1.50 11.92 -2.43
CA ASP A 24 -0.12 12.37 -2.37
C ASP A 24 0.47 11.96 -1.01
N ASP A 25 1.55 11.19 -1.02
CA ASP A 25 2.30 10.78 0.17
C ASP A 25 3.32 11.85 0.60
N TYR A 26 3.45 12.94 -0.18
CA TYR A 26 4.33 14.08 0.04
C TYR A 26 5.81 13.71 0.17
N ASN A 27 6.22 12.58 -0.41
CA ASN A 27 7.59 12.13 -0.33
C ASN A 27 8.54 13.01 -1.17
N PRO A 28 9.71 13.43 -0.66
CA PRO A 28 10.72 14.09 -1.47
C PRO A 28 11.14 13.28 -2.70
N VAL A 29 11.53 13.99 -3.75
CA VAL A 29 12.13 13.38 -4.94
C VAL A 29 13.37 12.59 -4.53
N GLY A 30 13.39 11.30 -4.87
CA GLY A 30 14.47 10.39 -4.52
C GLY A 30 14.18 9.52 -3.29
N ASP A 31 13.09 9.77 -2.56
CA ASP A 31 12.69 9.00 -1.37
C ASP A 31 13.82 8.88 -0.35
N ALA A 32 14.35 10.03 0.08
CA ALA A 32 15.40 10.09 1.07
C ALA A 32 15.26 11.41 1.85
N ALA A 33 15.11 11.30 3.17
CA ALA A 33 14.76 12.43 4.03
C ALA A 33 15.88 12.89 4.97
N VAL A 34 16.99 12.14 5.06
CA VAL A 34 18.06 12.41 6.03
C VAL A 34 19.40 12.59 5.33
N GLU A 35 20.04 13.73 5.59
CA GLU A 35 21.42 14.01 5.20
C GLU A 35 22.39 13.74 6.36
N VAL A 36 23.57 13.19 6.04
CA VAL A 36 24.61 12.90 7.03
C VAL A 36 25.85 13.73 6.69
N PRO A 37 26.35 14.60 7.59
CA PRO A 37 27.52 15.44 7.31
C PRO A 37 28.74 14.60 6.92
N GLY A 38 29.37 14.95 5.79
CA GLY A 38 30.51 14.22 5.23
C GLY A 38 30.14 13.01 4.38
N PHE A 39 28.86 12.76 4.12
CA PHE A 39 28.35 11.73 3.22
C PHE A 39 27.51 12.37 2.12
N ASP A 40 27.74 11.99 0.87
CA ASP A 40 27.19 12.66 -0.32
C ASP A 40 25.79 12.18 -0.73
N THR A 41 25.33 11.07 -0.16
CA THR A 41 24.09 10.40 -0.54
C THR A 41 23.05 10.49 0.59
N PRO A 42 21.89 11.14 0.37
CA PRO A 42 20.79 11.13 1.33
C PRO A 42 20.26 9.72 1.60
N ILE A 43 19.77 9.48 2.82
CA ILE A 43 19.26 8.18 3.29
C ILE A 43 17.86 8.32 3.91
N ALA A 44 17.37 7.22 4.48
CA ALA A 44 16.09 7.12 5.18
C ALA A 44 14.90 7.41 4.25
N PRO A 45 14.54 6.44 3.38
CA PRO A 45 13.29 6.51 2.65
C PRO A 45 12.11 6.58 3.60
N VAL A 46 11.10 7.36 3.21
CA VAL A 46 9.93 7.66 4.03
C VAL A 46 8.65 7.20 3.36
N SER A 47 8.66 6.97 2.03
CA SER A 47 7.50 6.48 1.26
C SER A 47 6.84 5.30 1.96
N ASN A 48 7.60 4.26 2.30
CA ASN A 48 7.04 3.03 2.85
C ASN A 48 6.26 3.27 4.15
N VAL A 49 6.80 4.02 5.11
CA VAL A 49 6.14 4.29 6.39
C VAL A 49 4.86 5.09 6.17
N VAL A 50 4.93 6.10 5.30
CA VAL A 50 3.78 6.97 5.01
C VAL A 50 2.71 6.22 4.22
N ASP A 51 3.09 5.52 3.17
CA ASP A 51 2.20 4.71 2.34
C ASP A 51 1.51 3.61 3.13
N PHE A 52 2.23 2.91 4.03
CA PHE A 52 1.61 1.92 4.90
C PHE A 52 0.61 2.55 5.87
N ALA A 53 0.91 3.74 6.41
CA ALA A 53 -0.04 4.46 7.25
C ALA A 53 -1.30 4.88 6.48
N ILE A 54 -1.14 5.42 5.26
CA ILE A 54 -2.24 5.77 4.36
C ILE A 54 -3.08 4.54 4.04
N ALA A 55 -2.44 3.43 3.65
CA ALA A 55 -3.11 2.18 3.31
C ALA A 55 -3.92 1.64 4.49
N HIS A 56 -3.36 1.65 5.71
CA HIS A 56 -4.09 1.23 6.91
C HIS A 56 -5.23 2.18 7.28
N TRP A 57 -5.11 3.49 7.06
CA TRP A 57 -6.23 4.41 7.26
C TRP A 57 -7.37 4.15 6.28
N LEU A 58 -7.05 3.88 5.01
CA LEU A 58 -8.04 3.46 4.02
C LEU A 58 -8.70 2.14 4.40
N GLU A 59 -7.92 1.17 4.88
CA GLU A 59 -8.43 -0.11 5.39
C GLU A 59 -9.43 0.09 6.54
N ILE A 60 -9.03 0.88 7.56
CA ILE A 60 -9.86 1.17 8.73
C ILE A 60 -11.19 1.82 8.31
N GLU A 61 -11.13 2.85 7.46
CA GLU A 61 -12.32 3.55 7.00
C GLU A 61 -13.21 2.66 6.13
N CYS A 62 -12.62 1.83 5.26
CA CYS A 62 -13.35 0.86 4.46
C CYS A 62 -14.09 -0.15 5.34
N VAL A 63 -13.43 -0.70 6.37
CA VAL A 63 -14.06 -1.63 7.31
C VAL A 63 -15.19 -0.94 8.09
N ARG A 64 -14.98 0.30 8.56
CA ARG A 64 -16.01 1.08 9.25
C ARG A 64 -17.25 1.26 8.38
N GLN A 65 -17.07 1.69 7.14
CA GLN A 65 -18.14 1.89 6.16
C GLN A 65 -18.88 0.59 5.83
N CYS A 66 -18.16 -0.54 5.72
CA CYS A 66 -18.78 -1.86 5.52
C CYS A 66 -19.70 -2.19 6.69
N VAL A 67 -19.21 -2.06 7.92
CA VAL A 67 -19.96 -2.40 9.14
C VAL A 67 -21.20 -1.52 9.30
N GLU A 68 -21.09 -0.22 9.04
CA GLU A 68 -22.23 0.71 9.06
C GLU A 68 -23.33 0.34 8.07
N ARG A 69 -22.97 -0.35 6.98
CA ARG A 69 -23.91 -0.86 5.97
C ARG A 69 -24.38 -2.29 6.26
N GLY A 70 -24.03 -2.87 7.41
CA GLY A 70 -24.37 -4.24 7.78
C GLY A 70 -23.57 -5.31 7.02
N VAL A 71 -22.44 -4.93 6.42
CA VAL A 71 -21.54 -5.84 5.70
C VAL A 71 -20.38 -6.22 6.61
N THR A 72 -20.12 -7.51 6.78
CA THR A 72 -18.95 -8.01 7.52
C THR A 72 -17.81 -8.30 6.53
N PRO A 73 -16.77 -7.44 6.45
CA PRO A 73 -15.65 -7.66 5.53
C PRO A 73 -14.76 -8.83 6.01
N PRO A 74 -14.09 -9.54 5.09
CA PRO A 74 -13.14 -10.58 5.42
C PRO A 74 -11.80 -9.99 5.88
N VAL A 75 -11.54 -10.01 7.19
CA VAL A 75 -10.28 -9.53 7.78
C VAL A 75 -9.55 -10.71 8.41
N TRP A 76 -8.25 -10.84 8.12
CA TRP A 76 -7.40 -11.89 8.67
C TRP A 76 -7.15 -11.64 10.15
N ARG A 77 -7.18 -12.70 10.95
CA ARG A 77 -6.67 -12.65 12.33
C ARG A 77 -5.17 -12.89 12.31
N SER A 78 -4.44 -12.29 13.24
CA SER A 78 -3.03 -12.61 13.42
C SER A 78 -2.87 -14.10 13.71
N ALA A 79 -1.97 -14.79 13.01
CA ALA A 79 -1.63 -16.19 13.27
C ALA A 79 -1.04 -16.38 14.69
N ASN A 80 -0.46 -15.32 15.26
CA ASN A 80 0.04 -15.32 16.64
C ASN A 80 -1.07 -15.18 17.68
N ALA A 81 -2.31 -14.89 17.27
CA ALA A 81 -3.45 -14.83 18.18
C ALA A 81 -4.03 -16.25 18.38
N PRO A 82 -4.46 -16.62 19.60
CA PRO A 82 -5.15 -17.89 19.82
C PRO A 82 -6.34 -18.07 18.87
N GLY A 83 -6.36 -19.17 18.12
CA GLY A 83 -7.42 -19.46 17.14
C GLY A 83 -7.32 -18.71 15.81
N GLY A 84 -6.20 -18.01 15.55
CA GLY A 84 -5.99 -17.20 14.36
C GLY A 84 -5.99 -18.01 13.07
N ASP A 85 -5.19 -19.07 13.03
CA ASP A 85 -5.06 -19.94 11.85
C ASP A 85 -6.37 -20.68 11.55
N GLU A 86 -7.05 -21.21 12.57
CA GLU A 86 -8.33 -21.89 12.42
C GLU A 86 -9.39 -20.95 11.86
N PHE A 87 -9.41 -19.69 12.32
CA PHE A 87 -10.32 -18.68 11.78
C PHE A 87 -10.00 -18.33 10.33
N ASN A 88 -8.71 -18.25 9.97
CA ASN A 88 -8.24 -17.85 8.64
C ASN A 88 -8.34 -18.97 7.59
N ALA A 89 -8.41 -20.23 8.00
CA ALA A 89 -8.49 -21.38 7.09
C ALA A 89 -9.65 -21.26 6.06
N LYS A 90 -10.78 -20.67 6.47
CA LYS A 90 -11.92 -20.41 5.57
C LYS A 90 -11.58 -19.39 4.47
N TYR A 91 -10.74 -18.41 4.76
CA TYR A 91 -10.31 -17.38 3.80
C TYR A 91 -9.26 -17.93 2.85
N LEU A 92 -8.30 -18.71 3.34
CA LEU A 92 -7.36 -19.44 2.49
C LEU A 92 -8.10 -20.29 1.46
N LYS A 93 -9.07 -21.11 1.91
CA LYS A 93 -9.89 -21.93 1.00
C LYS A 93 -10.62 -21.10 -0.05
N LYS A 94 -11.14 -19.92 0.33
CA LYS A 94 -11.91 -19.05 -0.56
C LYS A 94 -11.03 -18.28 -1.55
N TYR A 95 -9.90 -17.73 -1.11
CA TYR A 95 -9.13 -16.74 -1.87
C TYR A 95 -7.87 -17.28 -2.53
N LYS A 96 -7.33 -18.43 -2.10
CA LYS A 96 -6.14 -19.04 -2.71
C LYS A 96 -6.25 -19.28 -4.23
N PRO A 97 -7.39 -19.72 -4.80
CA PRO A 97 -7.50 -19.86 -6.26
C PRO A 97 -7.64 -18.53 -7.00
N LEU A 98 -7.90 -17.42 -6.29
CA LEU A 98 -8.15 -16.10 -6.88
C LEU A 98 -6.93 -15.18 -6.81
N ILE A 99 -5.99 -15.45 -5.90
CA ILE A 99 -4.84 -14.59 -5.61
C ILE A 99 -3.56 -15.39 -5.87
N LYS A 100 -2.76 -14.94 -6.84
CA LYS A 100 -1.60 -15.67 -7.42
C LYS A 100 -0.48 -16.00 -6.40
N SER A 101 -0.52 -15.48 -5.18
CA SER A 101 0.52 -15.70 -4.15
C SER A 101 -0.04 -15.63 -2.73
N LEU A 102 -1.22 -16.22 -2.49
CA LEU A 102 -1.82 -16.34 -1.16
C LEU A 102 -1.38 -17.61 -0.42
#